data_AF-A0A2M9M5B5-F1
#
_entry.id   AF-A0A2M9M5B5-F1
#
_cell.length_a   1.000
_cell.length_b   1.000
_cell.length_c   1.000
_cell.angle_alpha   90.00
_cell.angle_beta   90.00
_cell.angle_gamma   90.00
#
_symmetry.space_group_name_H-M   'P 1'
#
loop_
_entity.id
_entity.type
_entity.pdbx_description
1 polymer ?
#
loop_
_entity_poly.entity_id
_entity_poly.type
_entity_poly.pdbx_seq_one_letter_code
_entity_poly.pdbx_strand_id
1 'polypeptide(L)'
;MAVRPPIGPQRQVRLCAPCGEDRPGRRRRELIEEDFSWQSMSRQAHDLADAYTAGRWLPYEDEHHWAWGLARAHWTRPALEVALGDPNPYLRAGRLVRVVEPLPRILTVVGPGDRALRPVQALLDTLAARSARR
;
A
#
# COMPACT_ATOMS: atom_id res chain seq x y z
N MET A 1 16.30 0.25 -24.21
CA MET A 1 17.35 -0.70 -23.76
C MET A 1 16.75 -1.57 -22.67
N ALA A 2 16.59 -2.87 -22.91
CA ALA A 2 16.03 -3.81 -21.94
C ALA A 2 17.13 -4.21 -20.95
N VAL A 3 16.96 -3.88 -19.67
CA VAL A 3 17.84 -4.33 -18.59
C VAL A 3 17.62 -5.83 -18.41
N ARG A 4 18.58 -6.64 -18.89
CA ARG A 4 18.58 -8.08 -18.67
C ARG A 4 19.10 -8.35 -17.25
N PRO A 5 18.36 -9.07 -16.38
CA PRO A 5 18.88 -9.45 -15.07
C PRO A 5 20.06 -10.43 -15.23
N PRO A 6 20.99 -10.46 -14.26
CA PRO A 6 22.17 -11.31 -14.33
C PRO A 6 21.77 -12.79 -14.41
N ILE A 7 22.39 -13.49 -15.36
CA ILE A 7 22.19 -14.92 -15.63
C ILE A 7 22.72 -15.72 -14.44
N GLY A 8 21.82 -16.42 -13.77
CA GLY A 8 22.08 -17.44 -12.74
C GLY A 8 20.85 -18.36 -12.62
N PRO A 9 20.97 -19.56 -12.04
CA PRO A 9 19.80 -20.43 -11.87
C PRO A 9 18.73 -19.64 -11.11
N GLN A 10 17.51 -19.62 -11.65
CA GLN A 10 16.36 -18.93 -11.07
C GLN A 10 16.28 -19.26 -9.57
N ARG A 11 16.83 -18.39 -8.73
CA ARG A 11 16.96 -18.67 -7.31
C ARG A 11 15.60 -18.41 -6.72
N GLN A 12 14.85 -19.48 -6.41
CA GLN A 12 13.60 -19.35 -5.68
C GLN A 12 13.88 -18.56 -4.41
N VAL A 13 13.42 -17.31 -4.37
CA VAL A 13 13.45 -16.50 -3.15
C VAL A 13 12.51 -17.20 -2.18
N ARG A 14 13.05 -17.81 -1.13
CA ARG A 14 12.22 -18.38 -0.06
C ARG A 14 11.55 -17.21 0.67
N LEU A 15 10.31 -16.96 0.31
CA LEU A 15 9.47 -15.97 0.98
C LEU A 15 9.02 -16.50 2.34
N CYS A 16 8.83 -15.59 3.29
CA CYS A 16 8.16 -15.91 4.55
C CYS A 16 6.73 -16.42 4.28
N ALA A 17 6.12 -17.22 5.16
CA ALA A 17 4.78 -17.77 4.91
C ALA A 17 3.73 -16.67 4.61
N PRO A 18 3.62 -15.57 5.39
CA PRO A 18 2.76 -14.43 5.03
C PRO A 18 3.12 -13.81 3.68
N CYS A 19 4.41 -13.66 3.40
CA CYS A 19 4.93 -13.09 2.16
C CYS A 19 4.57 -13.94 0.93
N GLY A 20 4.49 -15.27 1.10
CA GLY A 20 4.09 -16.19 0.05
C GLY A 20 2.58 -16.20 -0.19
N GLU A 21 1.79 -16.04 0.88
CA GLU A 21 0.32 -16.08 0.83
C GLU A 21 -0.32 -14.77 0.38
N ASP A 22 0.24 -13.63 0.79
CA ASP A 22 -0.40 -12.33 0.60
C ASP A 22 0.18 -11.53 -0.58
N ARG A 23 1.28 -11.99 -1.20
CA ARG A 23 1.85 -11.25 -2.34
C ARG A 23 0.90 -11.20 -3.54
N PRO A 24 0.94 -10.11 -4.33
CA PRO A 24 0.20 -9.96 -5.58
C PRO A 24 0.39 -11.15 -6.52
N GLY A 25 1.64 -11.55 -6.74
CA GLY A 25 1.99 -12.61 -7.67
C GLY A 25 1.98 -14.02 -7.08
N ARG A 26 1.26 -14.33 -5.99
CA ARG A 26 1.41 -15.59 -5.22
C ARG A 26 1.38 -16.89 -6.03
N ARG A 27 0.71 -16.90 -7.19
CA ARG A 27 0.64 -18.04 -8.13
C ARG A 27 1.81 -18.12 -9.11
N ARG A 28 2.59 -17.05 -9.28
CA ARG A 28 3.74 -16.94 -10.20
C ARG A 28 5.02 -17.42 -9.52
N ARG A 29 5.92 -18.08 -10.26
CA ARG A 29 7.20 -18.55 -9.70
C ARG A 29 8.26 -17.46 -9.55
N GLU A 30 8.10 -16.37 -10.30
CA GLU A 30 9.06 -15.27 -10.39
C GLU A 30 8.52 -14.03 -9.66
N LEU A 31 9.43 -13.19 -9.19
CA LEU A 31 9.13 -11.88 -8.63
C LEU A 31 9.15 -10.82 -9.73
N ILE A 32 8.19 -9.91 -9.68
CA ILE A 32 8.12 -8.74 -10.55
C ILE A 32 8.20 -7.46 -9.73
N GLU A 33 8.33 -6.30 -10.39
CA GLU A 33 8.50 -5.00 -9.73
C GLU A 33 7.32 -4.64 -8.80
N GLU A 34 6.12 -5.10 -9.12
CA GLU A 34 4.91 -4.97 -8.30
C GLU A 34 5.03 -5.73 -6.97
N ASP A 35 5.74 -6.86 -6.93
CA ASP A 35 5.95 -7.61 -5.69
C ASP A 35 6.87 -6.82 -4.74
N PHE A 36 7.89 -6.13 -5.26
CA PHE A 36 8.77 -5.27 -4.46
C PHE A 36 8.05 -4.00 -4.00
N SER A 37 7.25 -3.40 -4.88
CA SER A 37 6.40 -2.25 -4.56
C SER A 37 5.41 -2.61 -3.45
N TRP A 38 4.78 -3.77 -3.56
CA TRP A 38 3.88 -4.33 -2.54
C TRP A 38 4.59 -4.58 -1.21
N GLN A 39 5.79 -5.15 -1.22
CA GLN A 39 6.52 -5.42 0.01
C GLN A 39 6.87 -4.11 0.75
N SER A 40 7.39 -3.12 0.02
CA SER A 40 7.73 -1.80 0.59
C SER A 40 6.49 -1.11 1.16
N MET A 41 5.40 -1.09 0.38
CA MET A 41 4.11 -0.54 0.78
C MET A 41 3.57 -1.24 2.04
N SER A 42 3.57 -2.58 2.05
CA SER A 42 3.05 -3.36 3.16
C SER A 42 3.82 -3.08 4.44
N ARG A 43 5.15 -3.03 4.37
CA ARG A 43 5.98 -2.67 5.54
C ARG A 43 5.67 -1.26 6.02
N GLN A 44 5.64 -0.27 5.11
CA GLN A 44 5.32 1.11 5.49
C GLN A 44 3.92 1.23 6.11
N ALA A 45 2.94 0.48 5.62
CA ALA A 45 1.60 0.47 6.18
C ALA A 45 1.58 -0.03 7.64
N HIS A 46 2.27 -1.14 7.92
CA HIS A 46 2.41 -1.66 9.29
C HIS A 46 3.17 -0.69 10.20
N ASP A 47 4.33 -0.20 9.76
CA ASP A 47 5.14 0.75 10.53
C ASP A 47 4.34 2.01 10.90
N LEU A 48 3.50 2.47 9.97
CA LEU A 48 2.68 3.67 10.13
C LEU A 48 1.48 3.41 11.05
N ALA A 49 0.84 2.24 10.96
CA ALA A 49 -0.22 1.81 11.87
C ALA A 49 0.30 1.65 13.31
N ASP A 50 1.49 1.07 13.48
CA ASP A 50 2.16 0.93 14.77
C ASP A 50 2.54 2.30 15.35
N ALA A 51 3.08 3.18 14.51
CA ALA A 51 3.42 4.55 14.92
C ALA A 51 2.16 5.34 15.35
N TYR A 52 1.04 5.17 14.64
CA TYR A 52 -0.24 5.78 15.03
C TYR A 52 -0.74 5.25 16.36
N THR A 53 -0.78 3.93 16.52
CA THR A 53 -1.28 3.26 17.74
C THR A 53 -0.44 3.63 18.96
N ALA A 54 0.87 3.73 18.79
CA ALA A 54 1.79 4.14 19.84
C ALA A 54 1.87 5.67 20.06
N GLY A 55 1.10 6.47 19.30
CA GLY A 55 1.11 7.94 19.40
C GLY A 55 2.40 8.62 18.91
N ARG A 56 3.28 7.89 18.21
CA ARG A 56 4.54 8.42 17.63
C ARG A 56 4.31 9.15 16.32
N TRP A 57 3.16 8.96 15.68
CA TRP A 57 2.75 9.68 14.50
C TRP A 57 1.30 10.11 14.63
N LEU A 58 1.05 11.37 14.32
CA LEU A 58 -0.28 11.97 14.23
C LEU A 58 -0.41 12.51 12.80
N PRO A 59 -1.28 11.94 11.96
CA PRO A 59 -1.55 12.50 10.64
C PRO A 59 -2.17 13.89 10.76
N TYR A 60 -1.92 14.73 9.75
CA TYR A 60 -2.64 15.99 9.59
C TYR A 60 -4.14 15.75 9.43
N GLU A 61 -4.96 16.77 9.69
CA GLU A 61 -6.40 16.70 9.50
C GLU A 61 -6.78 16.27 8.07
N ASP A 62 -6.09 16.84 7.07
CA ASP A 62 -6.26 16.46 5.67
C ASP A 62 -5.89 15.01 5.39
N GLU A 63 -4.78 14.49 5.98
CA GLU A 63 -4.43 13.07 5.86
C GLU A 63 -5.48 12.18 6.50
N HIS A 64 -6.06 12.62 7.61
CA HIS A 64 -7.14 11.91 8.29
C HIS A 64 -8.42 11.85 7.44
N HIS A 65 -8.84 12.99 6.88
CA HIS A 65 -10.00 13.07 6.00
C HIS A 65 -9.79 12.24 4.73
N TRP A 66 -8.58 12.32 4.15
CA TRP A 66 -8.21 11.53 2.99
C TRP A 66 -8.21 10.02 3.30
N ALA A 67 -7.67 9.61 4.46
CA ALA A 67 -7.72 8.23 4.91
C ALA A 67 -9.15 7.71 5.02
N TRP A 68 -10.04 8.53 5.60
CA TRP A 68 -11.45 8.18 5.77
C TRP A 68 -12.17 8.03 4.41
N GLY A 69 -11.92 8.94 3.47
CA GLY A 69 -12.43 8.84 2.11
C GLY A 69 -11.95 7.57 1.39
N LEU A 70 -10.65 7.27 1.49
CA LEU A 70 -10.05 6.08 0.90
C LEU A 70 -10.57 4.77 1.52
N ALA A 71 -10.76 4.71 2.84
CA ALA A 71 -11.28 3.52 3.53
C ALA A 71 -12.67 3.08 3.02
N ARG A 72 -13.47 4.04 2.55
CA ARG A 72 -14.84 3.80 2.06
C ARG A 72 -14.92 3.72 0.53
N ALA A 73 -13.85 4.08 -0.16
CA ALA A 73 -13.83 4.12 -1.61
C ALA A 73 -13.68 2.70 -2.21
N HIS A 74 -14.26 2.50 -3.39
CA HIS A 74 -13.93 1.35 -4.20
C HIS A 74 -12.61 1.59 -4.95
N TRP A 75 -11.58 0.80 -4.64
CA TRP A 75 -10.25 1.02 -5.19
C TRP A 75 -10.14 0.50 -6.61
N THR A 76 -10.21 1.43 -7.55
CA THR A 76 -9.81 1.20 -8.94
C THR A 76 -8.55 2.01 -9.23
N ARG A 77 -7.77 1.56 -10.20
CA ARG A 77 -6.58 2.29 -10.64
C ARG A 77 -6.89 3.76 -10.99
N PRO A 78 -7.90 4.08 -11.84
CA PRO A 78 -8.22 5.47 -12.15
C PRO A 78 -8.63 6.30 -10.93
N ALA A 79 -9.41 5.72 -10.01
CA ALA A 79 -9.84 6.44 -8.81
C ALA A 79 -8.66 6.81 -7.91
N LEU A 80 -7.67 5.92 -7.77
CA LEU A 80 -6.48 6.19 -6.98
C LEU A 80 -5.52 7.16 -7.68
N GLU A 81 -5.36 7.07 -9.00
CA GLU A 81 -4.57 8.05 -9.77
C GLU A 81 -5.13 9.46 -9.61
N VAL A 82 -6.46 9.62 -9.64
CA VAL A 82 -7.12 10.90 -9.35
C VAL A 82 -6.88 11.36 -7.91
N ALA A 83 -7.03 10.46 -6.93
CA ALA A 83 -6.82 10.80 -5.52
C ALA A 83 -5.36 11.19 -5.20
N LEU A 84 -4.39 10.58 -5.88
CA LEU A 84 -2.96 10.93 -5.75
C LEU A 84 -2.60 12.22 -6.51
N GLY A 85 -3.41 12.61 -7.49
CA GLY A 85 -3.27 13.86 -8.22
C GLY A 85 -3.68 15.10 -7.43
N ASP A 86 -4.17 14.96 -6.20
CA ASP A 86 -4.62 16.06 -5.34
C ASP A 86 -3.50 17.12 -5.15
N PRO A 87 -3.78 18.41 -5.38
CA PRO A 87 -2.79 19.48 -5.21
C PRO A 87 -2.53 19.85 -3.74
N ASN A 88 -3.24 19.27 -2.77
CA ASN A 88 -3.09 19.60 -1.35
C ASN A 88 -1.64 19.35 -0.85
N PRO A 89 -0.92 20.39 -0.41
CA PRO A 89 0.48 20.27 0.01
C PRO A 89 0.64 19.43 1.29
N TYR A 90 -0.36 19.39 2.17
CA TYR A 90 -0.31 18.60 3.41
C TYR A 90 -0.42 17.10 3.12
N LEU A 91 -1.18 16.71 2.10
CA LEU A 91 -1.21 15.31 1.64
C LEU A 91 0.13 14.91 1.03
N ARG A 92 0.75 15.78 0.22
CA ARG A 92 2.05 15.50 -0.42
C ARG A 92 3.21 15.43 0.56
N ALA A 93 3.18 16.26 1.61
CA ALA A 93 4.16 16.21 2.69
C ALA A 93 3.89 15.03 3.67
N GLY A 94 2.66 14.54 3.68
CA GLY A 94 2.18 13.47 4.54
C GLY A 94 2.91 12.14 4.36
N ARG A 95 2.81 11.28 5.38
CA ARG A 95 3.37 9.92 5.33
C ARG A 95 2.40 8.95 4.66
N LEU A 96 1.10 9.22 4.71
CA LEU A 96 0.08 8.34 4.15
C LEU A 96 0.17 8.27 2.62
N VAL A 97 0.52 9.37 1.94
CA VAL A 97 0.63 9.39 0.47
C VAL A 97 1.66 8.39 -0.03
N ARG A 98 2.79 8.22 0.68
CA ARG A 98 3.85 7.27 0.34
C ARG A 98 3.41 5.80 0.43
N VAL A 99 2.43 5.53 1.29
CA VAL A 99 1.82 4.20 1.42
C VAL A 99 0.80 3.95 0.31
N VAL A 100 0.07 4.99 -0.13
CA VAL A 100 -0.98 4.87 -1.14
C VAL A 100 -0.43 4.92 -2.58
N GLU A 101 0.67 5.64 -2.79
CA GLU A 101 1.32 5.86 -4.10
C GLU A 101 1.57 4.56 -4.90
N PRO A 102 1.99 3.42 -4.30
CA PRO A 102 2.20 2.18 -5.05
C PRO A 102 0.92 1.45 -5.47
N LEU A 103 -0.25 1.78 -4.90
CA LEU A 103 -1.49 1.02 -5.10
C LEU A 103 -1.99 0.98 -6.55
N PRO A 104 -2.03 2.09 -7.33
CA PRO A 104 -2.49 2.03 -8.73
C PRO A 104 -1.71 1.00 -9.55
N ARG A 105 -0.41 0.90 -9.28
CA ARG A 105 0.49 -0.06 -9.92
C ARG A 105 0.19 -1.49 -9.48
N ILE A 106 0.01 -1.72 -8.18
CA ILE A 106 -0.32 -3.06 -7.63
C ILE A 106 -1.68 -3.55 -8.18
N LEU A 107 -2.65 -2.66 -8.34
CA LEU A 107 -3.97 -2.99 -8.93
C LEU A 107 -3.91 -3.41 -10.41
N THR A 108 -2.77 -3.26 -11.10
CA THR A 108 -2.60 -3.83 -12.45
C THR A 108 -2.46 -5.34 -12.42
N VAL A 109 -2.10 -5.93 -11.27
CA VAL A 109 -1.83 -7.36 -11.12
C VAL A 109 -2.71 -8.05 -10.09
N VAL A 110 -3.53 -7.32 -9.32
CA VAL A 110 -4.50 -7.88 -8.36
C VAL A 110 -5.85 -7.20 -8.49
N GLY A 111 -6.91 -7.91 -8.08
CA GLY A 111 -8.25 -7.33 -7.99
C GLY A 111 -8.46 -6.46 -6.73
N PRO A 112 -9.52 -5.64 -6.67
CA PRO A 112 -9.81 -4.69 -5.57
C PRO A 112 -10.03 -5.33 -4.18
N GLY A 113 -10.24 -6.65 -4.12
CA GLY A 113 -10.43 -7.40 -2.87
C GLY A 113 -9.29 -8.38 -2.56
N ASP A 114 -8.14 -8.25 -3.24
CA ASP A 114 -7.03 -9.17 -3.03
C ASP A 114 -6.38 -8.97 -1.66
N ARG A 115 -5.87 -10.06 -1.09
CA ARG A 115 -5.21 -10.06 0.23
C ARG A 115 -3.98 -9.16 0.26
N ALA A 116 -3.33 -8.95 -0.88
CA ALA A 116 -2.21 -8.03 -1.02
C ALA A 116 -2.53 -6.59 -0.56
N LEU A 117 -3.80 -6.19 -0.59
CA LEU A 117 -4.24 -4.85 -0.23
C LEU A 117 -4.55 -4.67 1.27
N ARG A 118 -4.62 -5.78 2.02
CA ARG A 118 -5.02 -5.79 3.44
C ARG A 118 -4.18 -4.90 4.35
N PRO A 119 -2.84 -4.81 4.22
CA PRO A 119 -2.05 -3.94 5.09
C PRO A 119 -2.47 -2.47 5.00
N VAL A 120 -2.77 -2.00 3.79
CA VAL A 120 -3.22 -0.63 3.56
C VAL A 120 -4.66 -0.44 4.02
N GLN A 121 -5.54 -1.41 3.75
CA GLN A 121 -6.93 -1.38 4.25
C GLN A 121 -6.95 -1.27 5.78
N ALA A 122 -6.18 -2.10 6.47
CA ALA A 122 -6.08 -2.09 7.92
C ALA A 122 -5.55 -0.76 8.47
N LEU A 123 -4.55 -0.16 7.83
CA LEU A 123 -4.07 1.18 8.20
C LEU A 123 -5.18 2.23 8.05
N LEU A 124 -5.85 2.27 6.90
CA LEU A 124 -6.89 3.25 6.62
C LEU A 124 -8.10 3.09 7.54
N ASP A 125 -8.50 1.86 7.82
CA ASP A 125 -9.56 1.54 8.80
C ASP A 125 -9.18 1.98 10.21
N THR A 126 -7.92 1.78 10.61
CA THR A 126 -7.40 2.24 11.91
C THR A 126 -7.48 3.76 12.04
N LEU A 127 -7.12 4.49 10.97
CA LEU A 127 -7.22 5.94 10.93
C LEU A 127 -8.67 6.43 10.92
N ALA A 128 -9.56 5.73 10.21
CA ALA A 128 -10.97 6.07 10.08
C ALA A 128 -11.77 5.82 11.38
N ALA A 129 -11.51 4.71 12.08
CA ALA A 129 -12.23 4.33 13.29
C ALA A 129 -12.04 5.35 14.43
N ARG A 130 -10.89 6.04 14.48
CA ARG A 130 -10.60 7.05 15.51
C ARG A 130 -11.17 8.42 15.18
N SER A 131 -11.39 8.72 13.90
CA SER A 131 -12.11 9.93 13.48
C SER A 131 -13.59 9.88 13.90
N ALA A 132 -14.23 8.71 13.89
CA ALA A 132 -15.63 8.55 14.32
C ALA A 132 -15.85 8.70 15.84
N ARG A 133 -14.78 8.80 16.64
CA ARG A 133 -14.83 8.94 18.11
C ARG A 133 -14.51 10.36 18.60
N ARG A 134 -14.21 11.28 17.69
CA ARG A 134 -14.08 12.72 17.97
C ARG A 134 -15.32 13.44 17.51
#